data_AF-A0A3D3MAF4-F1
#
_entry.id   AF-A0A3D3MAF4-F1
#
_cell.length_a   1.000
_cell.length_b   1.000
_cell.length_c   1.000
_cell.angle_alpha   90.00
_cell.angle_beta   90.00
_cell.angle_gamma   90.00
#
_symmetry.space_group_name_H-M   'P 1'
#
loop_
_entity.id
_entity.type
_entity.pdbx_description
1 polymer ?
#
loop_
_entity_poly.entity_id
_entity_poly.type
_entity_poly.pdbx_seq_one_letter_code
_entity_poly.pdbx_strand_id
1 'polypeptide(L)'
;MFGFGLDTGNEPEIVTLIDQVNNVEGSNSITYKKLRLANVHNIPSLISVIESSTKMYENNGFIYRFDQQNTIIDSTFISNIKISKSKKNIILTCFVWTKPKGYQKALDMKANNEITEKNTWKSFRKDELQGWL
;
A
#
# COMPACT_ATOMS: atom_id res chain seq x y z
N MET A 1 1.88 -1.11 -10.09
CA MET A 1 2.97 -1.70 -9.27
C MET A 1 3.00 -0.97 -7.93
N PHE A 2 3.61 -1.56 -6.90
CA PHE A 2 3.80 -0.91 -5.60
C PHE A 2 5.29 -0.89 -5.21
N GLY A 3 5.62 -0.10 -4.20
CA GLY A 3 6.93 -0.12 -3.55
C GLY A 3 6.80 0.15 -2.07
N PHE A 4 7.83 -0.25 -1.33
CA PHE A 4 7.95 0.04 0.09
C PHE A 4 9.09 1.02 0.32
N GLY A 5 8.87 2.00 1.19
CA GLY A 5 9.90 2.89 1.70
C GLY A 5 9.68 3.15 3.20
N LEU A 6 10.77 3.38 3.93
CA LEU A 6 10.68 3.83 5.32
C LEU A 6 10.25 5.29 5.36
N ASP A 7 9.58 5.65 6.46
CA ASP A 7 9.33 7.03 6.79
C ASP A 7 10.59 7.63 7.41
N THR A 8 11.32 8.42 6.62
CA THR A 8 12.53 9.13 7.05
C THR A 8 12.31 10.63 7.21
N GLY A 9 11.07 11.11 6.99
CA GLY A 9 10.75 12.54 6.92
C GLY A 9 11.29 13.26 5.67
N ASN A 10 12.04 12.58 4.80
CA ASN A 10 12.64 13.13 3.58
C ASN A 10 11.96 12.58 2.32
N GLU A 11 12.58 12.80 1.16
CA GLU A 11 12.12 12.21 -0.10
C GLU A 11 12.04 10.67 -0.02
N PRO A 12 11.02 10.06 -0.65
CA PRO A 12 10.83 8.61 -0.60
C PRO A 12 12.01 7.84 -1.19
N GLU A 13 12.69 7.05 -0.37
CA GLU A 13 13.65 6.05 -0.84
C GLU A 13 12.95 4.68 -0.95
N ILE A 14 12.81 4.18 -2.17
CA ILE A 14 12.11 2.92 -2.45
C ILE A 14 13.05 1.74 -2.23
N VAL A 15 12.84 1.05 -1.12
CA VAL A 15 13.64 -0.10 -0.67
C VAL A 15 13.42 -1.33 -1.56
N THR A 16 12.18 -1.57 -1.98
CA THR A 16 11.83 -2.68 -2.86
C THR A 16 10.52 -2.42 -3.61
N LEU A 17 10.39 -3.05 -4.77
CA LEU A 17 9.16 -3.09 -5.56
C LEU A 17 8.35 -4.34 -5.23
N ILE A 18 7.03 -4.21 -5.37
CA ILE A 18 6.03 -5.20 -4.98
C ILE A 18 4.94 -5.21 -6.05
N ASP A 19 4.62 -6.36 -6.62
CA ASP A 19 3.62 -6.41 -7.69
C ASP A 19 2.21 -6.15 -7.14
N GLN A 20 1.89 -6.76 -6.00
CA GLN A 20 0.55 -6.70 -5.41
C GLN A 20 0.60 -6.54 -3.89
N VAL A 21 -0.23 -5.63 -3.41
CA VAL A 21 -0.45 -5.39 -1.98
C VAL A 21 -1.95 -5.50 -1.69
N ASN A 22 -2.30 -6.38 -0.77
CA ASN A 22 -3.68 -6.60 -0.35
C ASN A 22 -3.93 -6.04 1.06
N ASN A 23 -5.20 -5.70 1.34
CA ASN A 23 -5.70 -5.24 2.65
C ASN A 23 -5.28 -3.82 3.08
N VAL A 24 -4.96 -2.95 2.13
CA VAL A 24 -4.64 -1.52 2.40
C VAL A 24 -5.89 -0.62 2.54
N GLU A 25 -7.06 -1.10 2.10
CA GLU A 25 -8.34 -0.40 2.23
C GLU A 25 -9.17 -0.92 3.41
N GLY A 26 -10.11 -0.11 3.92
CA GLY A 26 -11.02 -0.50 4.98
C GLY A 26 -12.10 0.54 5.30
N SER A 27 -13.03 0.15 6.17
CA SER A 27 -14.08 1.03 6.69
C SER A 27 -13.60 1.95 7.81
N ASN A 28 -12.53 1.58 8.51
CA ASN A 28 -12.01 2.31 9.67
C ASN A 28 -10.71 3.01 9.28
N SER A 29 -10.61 4.32 9.48
CA SER A 29 -9.46 5.16 9.05
C SER A 29 -8.09 4.61 9.45
N ILE A 30 -7.94 4.07 10.67
CA ILE A 30 -6.71 3.44 11.15
C ILE A 30 -7.05 2.10 11.76
N THR A 31 -6.37 1.04 11.34
CA THR A 31 -6.68 -0.32 11.79
C THR A 31 -5.49 -1.25 11.70
N TYR A 32 -5.37 -2.16 12.67
CA TYR A 32 -4.33 -3.18 12.69
C TYR A 32 -4.69 -4.32 11.74
N LYS A 33 -3.85 -4.58 10.74
CA LYS A 33 -4.13 -5.54 9.67
C LYS A 33 -2.91 -6.37 9.28
N LYS A 34 -3.19 -7.49 8.62
CA LYS A 34 -2.21 -8.29 7.90
C LYS A 34 -2.17 -7.84 6.43
N LEU A 35 -1.17 -7.07 6.05
CA LEU A 35 -0.89 -6.75 4.66
C LEU A 35 -0.14 -7.91 4.00
N ARG A 36 -0.67 -8.37 2.88
CA ARG A 36 -0.02 -9.43 2.09
C ARG A 36 0.67 -8.80 0.90
N LEU A 37 2.00 -8.94 0.86
CA LEU A 37 2.85 -8.50 -0.24
C LEU A 37 3.17 -9.72 -1.10
N ALA A 38 2.71 -9.72 -2.35
CA ALA A 38 2.98 -10.78 -3.31
C ALA A 38 4.03 -10.31 -4.33
N ASN A 39 4.93 -11.23 -4.71
CA ASN A 39 6.05 -10.99 -5.62
C ASN A 39 6.88 -9.76 -5.20
N VAL A 40 7.48 -9.81 -4.02
CA VAL A 40 8.41 -8.78 -3.56
C VAL A 40 9.75 -8.99 -4.26
N HIS A 41 10.26 -7.96 -4.96
CA HIS A 41 11.43 -8.09 -5.84
C HIS A 41 12.73 -8.30 -5.05
N ASN A 42 12.87 -7.68 -3.88
CA ASN A 42 14.04 -7.82 -3.02
C ASN A 42 13.63 -8.05 -1.55
N ILE A 43 13.27 -9.30 -1.25
CA ILE A 43 12.88 -9.73 0.11
C ILE A 43 13.99 -9.47 1.15
N PRO A 44 15.29 -9.79 0.90
CA PRO A 44 16.35 -9.52 1.86
C PRO A 44 16.47 -8.05 2.26
N SER A 45 16.39 -7.13 1.28
CA SER A 45 16.45 -5.68 1.52
C SER A 45 15.28 -5.21 2.40
N LEU A 46 14.05 -5.61 2.05
CA LEU A 46 12.85 -5.31 2.83
C LEU A 46 12.98 -5.73 4.30
N ILE A 47 13.47 -6.95 4.53
CA ILE A 47 13.64 -7.49 5.88
C ILE A 47 14.69 -6.70 6.64
N SER A 48 15.87 -6.52 6.05
CA SER A 48 16.99 -5.81 6.67
C SER A 48 16.58 -4.41 7.13
N VAL A 49 15.86 -3.68 6.28
CA VAL A 49 15.43 -2.31 6.54
C VAL A 49 14.39 -2.25 7.67
N ILE A 50 13.39 -3.13 7.68
CA ILE A 50 12.38 -3.17 8.76
C ILE A 50 12.99 -3.65 10.09
N GLU A 51 13.90 -4.62 10.07
CA GLU A 51 14.59 -5.07 11.29
C GLU A 51 15.49 -3.98 11.87
N SER A 52 16.09 -3.16 11.01
CA SER A 52 16.92 -2.02 11.42
C SER A 52 16.05 -0.89 11.99
N SER A 53 14.94 -0.54 11.33
CA SER A 53 14.02 0.51 11.79
C SER A 53 13.38 0.15 13.14
N THR A 54 13.05 -1.13 13.36
CA THR A 54 12.53 -1.63 14.64
C THR A 54 13.49 -1.38 15.81
N LYS A 55 14.81 -1.43 15.57
CA LYS A 55 15.83 -1.17 16.59
C LYS A 55 16.03 0.32 16.88
N MET A 56 15.66 1.19 15.93
CA MET A 56 15.86 2.64 16.00
C MET A 56 14.61 3.41 16.51
N TYR A 57 13.62 2.71 17.07
CA TYR A 57 12.35 3.24 17.63
C TYR A 57 11.31 3.74 16.62
N GLU A 58 11.68 4.04 15.37
CA GLU A 58 10.75 4.45 14.31
C GLU A 58 10.58 3.32 13.28
N ASN A 59 9.53 2.51 13.45
CA ASN A 59 9.20 1.42 12.53
C ASN A 59 7.93 1.74 11.73
N ASN A 60 8.04 2.83 10.98
CA ASN A 60 7.00 3.37 10.13
C ASN A 60 7.48 3.39 8.68
N GLY A 61 6.53 3.41 7.77
CA GLY A 61 6.82 3.48 6.35
C GLY A 61 5.58 3.64 5.52
N PHE A 62 5.78 3.51 4.22
CA PHE A 62 4.73 3.72 3.25
C PHE A 62 4.72 2.58 2.23
N ILE A 63 3.51 2.22 1.82
CA ILE A 63 3.29 1.49 0.57
C ILE A 63 2.96 2.53 -0.49
N TYR A 64 3.88 2.72 -1.43
CA TYR A 64 3.72 3.61 -2.57
C TYR A 64 3.08 2.90 -3.74
N ARG A 65 2.14 3.56 -4.43
CA ARG A 65 1.56 3.11 -5.70
C ARG A 65 2.26 3.82 -6.85
N PHE A 66 2.63 3.05 -7.86
CA PHE A 66 3.24 3.56 -9.09
C PHE A 66 2.27 3.46 -10.28
N ASP A 67 2.31 4.46 -11.14
CA ASP A 67 1.71 4.41 -12.48
C ASP A 67 2.57 3.59 -13.46
N GLN A 68 2.19 3.60 -14.74
CA GLN A 68 2.89 2.88 -15.82
C GLN A 68 4.25 3.52 -16.18
N GLN A 69 4.46 4.79 -15.82
CA GLN A 69 5.69 5.54 -16.05
C GLN A 69 6.64 5.46 -14.85
N ASN A 70 6.33 4.64 -13.84
CA ASN A 70 7.06 4.50 -12.58
C ASN A 70 7.10 5.80 -11.74
N THR A 71 6.08 6.65 -11.88
CA THR A 71 5.88 7.80 -10.99
C THR A 71 5.01 7.39 -9.80
N ILE A 72 5.33 7.89 -8.61
CA ILE A 72 4.51 7.68 -7.41
C ILE A 72 3.22 8.49 -7.54
N ILE A 73 2.07 7.83 -7.47
CA ILE A 73 0.74 8.45 -7.62
C ILE A 73 -0.11 8.44 -6.35
N ASP A 74 0.23 7.58 -5.37
CA ASP A 74 -0.37 7.56 -4.04
C ASP A 74 0.57 6.88 -3.04
N SER A 75 0.31 7.11 -1.75
CA SER A 75 0.96 6.41 -0.65
C SER A 75 -0.05 6.02 0.44
N THR A 76 0.20 4.87 1.05
CA THR A 76 -0.50 4.38 2.24
C THR A 76 0.49 4.27 3.38
N PHE A 77 0.29 5.07 4.43
CA PHE A 77 1.11 5.02 5.63
C PHE A 77 0.84 3.75 6.45
N ILE A 78 1.91 3.14 6.93
CA ILE A 78 1.89 1.97 7.80
C ILE A 78 2.85 2.16 8.98
N SER A 79 2.44 1.73 10.16
CA SER A 79 3.25 1.85 11.38
C SER A 79 3.30 0.57 12.19
N ASN A 80 4.31 0.46 13.05
CA ASN A 80 4.56 -0.70 13.91
C ASN A 80 4.64 -2.01 13.09
N ILE A 81 5.49 -1.99 12.06
CA ILE A 81 5.56 -3.02 11.03
C ILE A 81 6.28 -4.26 11.54
N LYS A 82 5.58 -5.39 11.64
CA LYS A 82 6.21 -6.68 11.95
C LYS A 82 6.14 -7.60 10.75
N ILE A 83 7.27 -8.21 10.39
CA ILE A 83 7.34 -9.17 9.29
C ILE A 83 7.00 -10.55 9.81
N SER A 84 6.11 -11.22 9.09
CA SER A 84 5.90 -12.66 9.16
C SER A 84 6.04 -13.25 7.76
N LYS A 85 6.70 -14.41 7.66
CA LYS A 85 6.93 -15.07 6.37
C LYS A 85 5.88 -16.15 6.13
N SER A 86 5.41 -16.26 4.90
CA SER A 86 4.74 -17.46 4.38
C SER A 86 5.58 -18.06 3.25
N LYS A 87 5.35 -19.31 2.88
CA LYS A 87 6.12 -20.01 1.83
C LYS A 87 6.17 -19.28 0.46
N LYS A 88 5.25 -18.35 0.19
CA LYS A 88 5.13 -17.64 -1.11
C LYS A 88 5.01 -16.11 -1.01
N ASN A 89 4.76 -15.56 0.17
CA ASN A 89 4.46 -14.13 0.33
C ASN A 89 5.08 -13.59 1.62
N ILE A 90 5.40 -12.30 1.63
CA ILE A 90 5.71 -11.56 2.85
C ILE A 90 4.40 -11.02 3.43
N ILE A 91 4.17 -11.28 4.71
CA ILE A 91 3.01 -10.78 5.44
C ILE A 91 3.51 -9.76 6.44
N LEU A 92 3.10 -8.51 6.28
CA LEU A 92 3.33 -7.47 7.28
C LEU A 92 2.13 -7.42 8.21
N THR A 93 2.36 -7.38 9.51
CA THR A 93 1.33 -7.03 10.49
C THR A 93 1.64 -5.64 11.04
N CYS A 94 0.77 -4.68 10.78
CA CYS A 94 1.00 -3.26 11.06
C CYS A 94 -0.34 -2.54 11.29
N PHE A 95 -0.27 -1.34 11.84
CA PHE A 95 -1.36 -0.38 11.68
C PHE A 95 -1.30 0.20 10.27
N VAL A 96 -2.46 0.24 9.62
CA VAL A 96 -2.63 0.77 8.28
C VAL A 96 -3.55 1.97 8.36
N TRP A 97 -3.12 3.09 7.78
CA TRP A 97 -3.97 4.25 7.57
C TRP A 97 -4.75 4.02 6.29
N THR A 98 -5.92 3.40 6.45
CA THR A 98 -6.62 2.83 5.31
C THR A 98 -7.36 3.90 4.54
N LYS A 99 -7.25 3.80 3.23
CA LYS A 99 -8.15 4.50 2.34
C LYS A 99 -9.55 3.86 2.39
N PRO A 100 -10.61 4.62 2.06
CA PRO A 100 -11.94 4.05 1.85
C PRO A 100 -11.89 2.90 0.85
N LYS A 101 -12.80 1.95 1.02
CA LYS A 101 -12.94 0.85 0.07
C LYS A 101 -13.21 1.41 -1.33
N GLY A 102 -12.62 0.80 -2.36
CA GLY A 102 -12.75 1.25 -3.76
C GLY A 102 -11.75 2.32 -4.20
N TYR A 103 -10.93 2.84 -3.29
CA TYR A 103 -9.93 3.87 -3.60
C TYR A 103 -8.86 3.42 -4.57
N GLN A 104 -8.28 2.26 -4.34
CA GLN A 104 -7.31 1.66 -5.23
C GLN A 104 -7.92 1.42 -6.61
N LYS A 105 -9.18 0.96 -6.66
CA LYS A 105 -9.90 0.76 -7.93
C LYS A 105 -10.08 2.08 -8.68
N ALA A 106 -10.55 3.14 -8.02
CA ALA A 106 -10.69 4.45 -8.64
C ALA A 106 -9.35 5.04 -9.09
N LEU A 107 -8.30 4.87 -8.30
CA LEU A 107 -6.96 5.30 -8.65
C LEU A 107 -6.40 4.54 -9.85
N ASP A 108 -6.64 3.22 -9.92
CA ASP A 108 -6.22 2.38 -11.05
C ASP A 108 -6.94 2.79 -12.33
N MET A 109 -8.25 3.02 -12.26
CA MET A 109 -9.03 3.52 -13.39
C MET A 109 -8.52 4.89 -13.86
N LYS A 110 -8.19 5.80 -12.93
CA LYS A 110 -7.61 7.10 -13.26
C LYS A 110 -6.25 6.93 -13.96
N ALA A 111 -5.36 6.12 -13.40
CA ALA A 111 -4.02 5.89 -13.93
C ALA A 111 -4.05 5.25 -15.33
N ASN A 112 -5.06 4.43 -15.61
CA ASN A 112 -5.25 3.77 -16.90
C ASN A 112 -6.14 4.56 -17.88
N ASN A 113 -6.55 5.79 -17.55
CA ASN A 113 -7.50 6.60 -18.34
C ASN A 113 -8.85 5.90 -18.64
N GLU A 114 -9.32 5.07 -17.71
CA GLU A 114 -10.58 4.30 -17.83
C GLU A 114 -11.81 5.12 -17.38
N ILE A 115 -11.62 6.33 -16.86
CA ILE A 115 -12.70 7.25 -16.48
C ILE A 115 -13.12 8.05 -17.72
N THR A 116 -13.86 7.40 -18.61
CA THR A 116 -14.24 7.95 -19.92
C THR A 116 -15.63 8.60 -19.93
N GLU A 117 -16.49 8.28 -18.96
CA GLU A 117 -17.87 8.75 -18.91
C GLU A 117 -18.31 9.19 -17.51
N LYS A 118 -19.32 10.08 -17.46
CA LYS A 118 -19.91 10.61 -16.22
C LYS A 118 -20.45 9.50 -15.28
N ASN A 119 -20.83 8.35 -15.81
CA ASN A 119 -21.44 7.25 -15.05
C ASN A 119 -20.48 6.11 -14.69
N THR A 120 -19.16 6.31 -14.85
CA THR A 120 -18.13 5.31 -14.54
C THR A 120 -18.25 4.74 -13.10
N TRP A 121 -18.72 5.55 -12.15
CA TRP A 121 -18.99 5.16 -10.77
C TRP A 121 -20.00 4.00 -10.64
N LYS A 122 -20.87 3.76 -11.63
CA LYS A 122 -21.82 2.63 -11.61
C LYS A 122 -21.13 1.26 -11.69
N SER A 123 -19.86 1.22 -12.10
CA SER A 123 -19.04 -0.01 -12.08
C SER A 123 -18.56 -0.38 -10.66
N PHE A 124 -18.73 0.50 -9.68
CA PHE A 124 -18.36 0.28 -8.29
C PHE A 124 -19.50 -0.41 -7.54
N ARG A 125 -19.13 -1.31 -6.62
CA ARG A 125 -20.09 -1.86 -5.67
C ARG A 125 -20.51 -0.77 -4.70
N LYS A 126 -21.72 -0.89 -4.13
CA LYS A 126 -22.25 0.11 -3.19
C LYS A 126 -21.31 0.38 -2.01
N ASP A 127 -20.65 -0.64 -1.50
CA ASP A 127 -19.68 -0.55 -0.40
C ASP A 127 -18.32 0.01 -0.82
N GLU A 128 -17.99 0.03 -2.11
CA GLU A 128 -16.82 0.72 -2.69
C GLU A 128 -17.06 2.23 -2.87
N LEU A 129 -18.30 2.70 -2.71
CA LEU A 129 -18.67 4.11 -2.79
C LEU A 129 -18.86 4.75 -1.41
N GLN A 130 -18.87 3.94 -0.34
CA GLN A 130 -19.02 4.43 1.03
C GLN A 130 -17.73 5.12 1.49
N GLY A 131 -17.84 6.41 1.84
CA GLY A 131 -16.69 7.27 2.19
C GLY A 131 -16.24 8.23 1.08
N TRP A 132 -16.95 8.25 -0.06
CA TRP A 132 -16.72 9.18 -1.19
C TRP A 132 -17.81 10.25 -1.33
N LEU A 133 -18.94 10.02 -0.67
CA LEU A 133 -20.12 10.89 -0.56
C LEU A 133 -20.26 11.29 0.90
#